data_AF-A0A1F8T6G0-F1
#
_entry.id   AF-A0A1F8T6G0-F1
#
_cell.length_a   1.000
_cell.length_b   1.000
_cell.length_c   1.000
_cell.angle_alpha   90.00
_cell.angle_beta   90.00
_cell.angle_gamma   90.00
#
_symmetry.space_group_name_H-M   'P 1'
#
loop_
_entity.id
_entity.type
_entity.pdbx_description
1 polymer ?
#
loop_
_entity_poly.entity_id
_entity_poly.type
_entity_poly.pdbx_seq_one_letter_code
_entity_poly.pdbx_strand_id
1 'polypeptide(L)'
;MWKRWLSLTLILAITLSGVGGRVEARSYDESKVDPGLLRQALADPEADYDVIVRSVPDQKKTKAQRDDRGRRAGDEVQKAGGKPKHVLGIVGGASATLSGKALLDLSNSSAVDYVFADVKFTAQWDPVADAANATSPGLLSINAPQAWTQYNVTGRGIGVAVVDSGVAAHPDLGDRIVAAIDFTQAAPTVSASPLGDPGGHGTHVAGLVAGDGTSSGGAITGVAPGANIIDVRVIDANGSSNTSVVLRGLQWILRNKSTYNVKVVNLSLGAPVTKSYKLDPLATAVEVLTFAGVTILVSAGNSGSAGGTITSPANDPFVISVGAIDDAQTAATLDDTIASFSSRGRTAYDSLTKPDVSAPGRRMVSLRSPGSTLDTQYPERRVDGTDGGPGYFTLSGTSMAAPVVAGTVALMLERNPTLAPNQIKKRLKSGASDVSGFSLQAQGAGRVDVAATVGSIGTDREYGAGRVSDSFAKDMRRFIEGQPLVWKDLGYNGGVDSHNVTWEGITWENITWDNVTWENISWENLTWEGITWENITWEGITWESVDDLNIGALSGTSSWAKLD
;
A
#
# COMPACT_ATOMS: atom_id res chain seq x y z
N MET A 1 54.82 -30.38 26.41
CA MET A 1 53.67 -29.64 25.83
C MET A 1 52.85 -30.59 24.97
N TRP A 2 51.55 -30.36 24.92
CA TRP A 2 50.48 -31.35 24.71
C TRP A 2 50.41 -32.10 23.37
N LYS A 3 49.85 -33.32 23.49
CA LYS A 3 49.32 -34.21 22.44
C LYS A 3 48.29 -33.52 21.55
N ARG A 4 48.26 -33.89 20.26
CA ARG A 4 47.02 -33.99 19.47
C ARG A 4 47.00 -35.30 18.68
N TRP A 5 46.07 -36.17 19.08
CA TRP A 5 45.52 -37.28 18.33
C TRP A 5 44.25 -36.81 17.60
N LEU A 6 43.98 -37.35 16.42
CA LEU A 6 42.67 -37.78 15.86
C LEU A 6 42.91 -38.06 14.35
N SER A 7 43.26 -39.29 13.96
CA SER A 7 42.34 -40.41 13.66
C SER A 7 41.42 -40.10 12.47
N LEU A 8 41.86 -40.53 11.27
CA LEU A 8 41.01 -40.78 10.11
C LEU A 8 39.95 -41.82 10.48
N THR A 9 38.69 -41.59 10.12
CA THR A 9 37.71 -42.67 10.01
C THR A 9 36.91 -42.50 8.73
N LEU A 10 36.98 -43.58 7.95
CA LEU A 10 36.41 -43.87 6.65
C LEU A 10 34.88 -43.79 6.71
N ILE A 11 34.24 -43.06 5.79
CA ILE A 11 32.81 -43.27 5.50
C ILE A 11 32.70 -43.94 4.13
N LEU A 12 32.13 -45.14 4.19
CA LEU A 12 31.91 -46.13 3.15
C LEU A 12 30.97 -45.58 2.07
N ALA A 13 31.46 -45.50 0.83
CA ALA A 13 30.61 -45.30 -0.34
C ALA A 13 29.88 -46.60 -0.67
N ILE A 14 28.58 -46.68 -0.37
CA ILE A 14 27.72 -47.75 -0.85
C ILE A 14 27.16 -47.30 -2.21
N THR A 15 27.73 -47.82 -3.29
CA THR A 15 27.15 -47.75 -4.63
C THR A 15 26.01 -48.75 -4.74
N LEU A 16 24.77 -48.27 -4.65
CA LEU A 16 23.58 -49.02 -5.05
C LEU A 16 23.17 -48.55 -6.45
N SER A 17 23.59 -49.32 -7.44
CA SER A 17 23.09 -49.28 -8.82
C SER A 17 21.67 -49.85 -8.85
N GLY A 18 20.68 -48.98 -8.72
CA GLY A 18 19.25 -49.29 -8.84
C GLY A 18 18.64 -48.65 -10.08
N VAL A 19 18.18 -49.49 -11.00
CA VAL A 19 17.22 -49.30 -12.10
C VAL A 19 16.76 -47.86 -12.34
N GLY A 20 17.21 -47.28 -13.46
CA GLY A 20 16.81 -45.97 -13.93
C GLY A 20 15.32 -45.91 -14.28
N GLY A 21 14.56 -45.25 -13.42
CA GLY A 21 13.59 -44.25 -13.85
C GLY A 21 14.26 -42.89 -13.70
N ARG A 22 14.71 -42.29 -14.80
CA ARG A 22 14.91 -40.83 -14.80
C ARG A 22 13.53 -40.23 -14.58
N VAL A 23 13.23 -39.80 -13.36
CA VAL A 23 12.23 -38.76 -13.17
C VAL A 23 12.81 -37.58 -13.94
N GLU A 24 12.23 -37.28 -15.10
CA GLU A 24 12.52 -36.01 -15.77
C GLU A 24 12.34 -34.93 -14.72
N ALA A 25 13.43 -34.23 -14.40
CA ALA A 25 13.33 -33.02 -13.59
C ALA A 25 12.42 -32.09 -14.39
N ARG A 26 11.14 -32.01 -14.01
CA ARG A 26 10.21 -31.06 -14.62
C ARG A 26 10.88 -29.70 -14.49
N SER A 27 11.21 -29.08 -15.62
CA SER A 27 11.69 -27.71 -15.62
C SER A 27 10.60 -26.85 -15.00
N TYR A 28 10.92 -26.01 -14.02
CA TYR A 28 10.04 -25.01 -13.47
C TYR A 28 10.82 -23.70 -13.36
N ASP A 29 10.13 -22.57 -13.49
CA ASP A 29 10.73 -21.25 -13.33
C ASP A 29 10.59 -20.79 -11.86
N GLU A 30 11.65 -20.99 -11.08
CA GLU A 30 11.68 -20.60 -9.66
C GLU A 30 11.57 -19.08 -9.46
N SER A 31 11.92 -18.28 -10.48
CA SER A 31 11.88 -16.81 -10.39
C SER A 31 10.45 -16.26 -10.37
N LYS A 32 9.47 -17.08 -10.73
CA LYS A 32 8.05 -16.70 -10.83
C LYS A 32 7.19 -17.20 -9.68
N VAL A 33 7.76 -17.80 -8.65
CA VAL A 33 7.01 -18.36 -7.52
C VAL A 33 7.54 -17.80 -6.21
N ASP A 34 6.64 -17.48 -5.28
CA ASP A 34 7.03 -17.11 -3.93
C ASP A 34 7.97 -18.16 -3.31
N PRO A 35 9.16 -17.79 -2.77
CA PRO A 35 10.13 -18.77 -2.30
C PRO A 35 9.61 -19.70 -1.19
N GLY A 36 8.73 -19.20 -0.32
CA GLY A 36 8.08 -20.01 0.71
C GLY A 36 7.11 -21.03 0.11
N LEU A 37 6.31 -20.61 -0.87
CA LEU A 37 5.35 -21.43 -1.59
C LEU A 37 6.06 -22.49 -2.46
N LEU A 38 7.14 -22.10 -3.13
CA LEU A 38 7.97 -23.01 -3.93
C LEU A 38 8.52 -24.16 -3.08
N ARG A 39 9.05 -23.85 -1.88
CA ARG A 39 9.54 -24.88 -0.96
C ARG A 39 8.44 -25.83 -0.51
N GLN A 40 7.23 -25.33 -0.26
CA GLN A 40 6.09 -26.16 0.11
C GLN A 40 5.68 -27.07 -1.05
N ALA A 41 5.51 -26.51 -2.25
CA ALA A 41 5.11 -27.24 -3.46
C ALA A 41 6.13 -28.33 -3.88
N LEU A 42 7.43 -28.11 -3.65
CA LEU A 42 8.46 -29.12 -3.89
C LEU A 42 8.44 -30.24 -2.84
N ALA A 43 8.08 -29.91 -1.59
CA ALA A 43 8.02 -30.88 -0.51
C ALA A 43 6.77 -31.78 -0.60
N ASP A 44 5.65 -31.24 -1.08
CA ASP A 44 4.41 -31.98 -1.30
C ASP A 44 3.72 -31.57 -2.62
N PRO A 45 4.13 -32.16 -3.76
CA PRO A 45 3.59 -31.81 -5.08
C PRO A 45 2.10 -32.13 -5.28
N GLU A 46 1.52 -33.01 -4.46
CA GLU A 46 0.12 -33.43 -4.60
C GLU A 46 -0.82 -32.63 -3.69
N ALA A 47 -0.28 -31.90 -2.70
CA ALA A 47 -1.07 -31.01 -1.86
C ALA A 47 -1.61 -29.79 -2.63
N ASP A 48 -2.82 -29.38 -2.25
CA ASP A 48 -3.48 -28.18 -2.77
C ASP A 48 -3.03 -26.93 -2.00
N TYR A 49 -2.68 -25.88 -2.75
CA TYR A 49 -2.26 -24.58 -2.24
C TYR A 49 -3.17 -23.47 -2.76
N ASP A 50 -3.55 -22.56 -1.86
CA ASP A 50 -4.23 -21.33 -2.24
C ASP A 50 -3.22 -20.28 -2.69
N VAL A 51 -3.44 -19.75 -3.89
CA VAL A 51 -2.50 -18.87 -4.57
C VAL A 51 -3.20 -17.67 -5.22
N ILE A 52 -2.40 -16.65 -5.54
CA ILE A 52 -2.78 -15.56 -6.43
C ILE A 52 -1.84 -15.63 -7.64
N VAL A 53 -2.40 -15.91 -8.81
CA VAL A 53 -1.66 -15.97 -10.08
C VAL A 53 -1.80 -14.64 -10.79
N ARG A 54 -0.68 -14.00 -11.11
CA ARG A 54 -0.63 -12.80 -11.94
C ARG A 54 -0.26 -13.17 -13.37
N SER A 55 -1.03 -12.65 -14.33
CA SER A 55 -0.69 -12.81 -15.74
C SER A 55 0.24 -11.70 -16.23
N VAL A 56 1.05 -12.02 -17.24
CA VAL A 56 1.88 -11.02 -17.90
C VAL A 56 1.00 -9.95 -18.54
N PRO A 57 1.51 -8.72 -18.58
CA PRO A 57 0.85 -7.68 -19.35
C PRO A 57 0.88 -8.03 -20.87
N ASP A 58 -0.28 -8.17 -21.56
CA ASP A 58 -0.41 -8.35 -23.04
C ASP A 58 0.02 -7.10 -23.83
N GLN A 59 1.19 -7.14 -24.48
CA GLN A 59 1.76 -5.97 -25.16
C GLN A 59 1.05 -5.56 -26.47
N LYS A 60 0.06 -6.33 -26.95
CA LYS A 60 -0.55 -6.14 -28.28
C LYS A 60 -1.93 -5.48 -28.26
N LYS A 61 -2.53 -5.18 -27.09
CA LYS A 61 -3.90 -4.66 -26.99
C LYS A 61 -3.95 -3.21 -26.48
N THR A 62 -4.62 -2.33 -27.25
CA THR A 62 -4.87 -0.92 -26.90
C THR A 62 -6.03 -0.75 -25.90
N LYS A 63 -6.05 0.41 -25.24
CA LYS A 63 -6.84 0.88 -24.07
C LYS A 63 -8.35 0.56 -24.01
N ALA A 64 -9.00 0.13 -25.10
CA ALA A 64 -10.45 -0.05 -25.19
C ALA A 64 -10.97 -1.43 -24.72
N GLN A 65 -10.11 -2.45 -24.70
CA GLN A 65 -10.41 -3.71 -24.03
C GLN A 65 -9.86 -3.55 -22.61
N ARG A 66 -10.70 -3.48 -21.58
CA ARG A 66 -10.20 -3.63 -20.20
C ARG A 66 -9.36 -4.91 -20.21
N ASP A 67 -8.05 -4.74 -20.08
CA ASP A 67 -7.09 -5.83 -20.19
C ASP A 67 -7.43 -6.84 -19.12
N ASP A 68 -8.15 -7.90 -19.49
CA ASP A 68 -8.72 -8.83 -18.52
C ASP A 68 -7.70 -9.86 -18.08
N ARG A 69 -6.58 -9.34 -17.59
CA ARG A 69 -5.47 -10.07 -17.03
C ARG A 69 -5.90 -11.00 -15.92
N GLY A 70 -6.91 -10.59 -15.16
CA GLY A 70 -7.47 -11.45 -14.14
C GLY A 70 -8.22 -12.64 -14.73
N ARG A 71 -9.06 -12.46 -15.76
CA ARG A 71 -9.64 -13.62 -16.47
C ARG A 71 -8.56 -14.48 -17.13
N ARG A 72 -7.58 -13.89 -17.82
CA ARG A 72 -6.46 -14.65 -18.41
C ARG A 72 -5.70 -15.47 -17.38
N ALA A 73 -5.41 -14.89 -16.21
CA ALA A 73 -4.77 -15.62 -15.12
C ALA A 73 -5.64 -16.81 -14.66
N GLY A 74 -6.97 -16.62 -14.58
CA GLY A 74 -7.91 -17.71 -14.32
C GLY A 74 -7.92 -18.79 -15.40
N ASP A 75 -7.85 -18.40 -16.68
CA ASP A 75 -7.77 -19.34 -17.80
C ASP A 75 -6.47 -20.15 -17.77
N GLU A 76 -5.33 -19.52 -17.46
CA GLU A 76 -4.03 -20.20 -17.30
C GLU A 76 -4.05 -21.18 -16.12
N VAL A 77 -4.66 -20.79 -14.99
CA VAL A 77 -4.90 -21.70 -13.86
C VAL A 77 -5.71 -22.92 -14.30
N GLN A 78 -6.80 -22.71 -15.04
CA GLN A 78 -7.65 -23.80 -15.50
C GLN A 78 -6.92 -24.73 -16.47
N LYS A 79 -6.10 -24.19 -17.38
CA LYS A 79 -5.24 -24.98 -18.30
C LYS A 79 -4.23 -25.83 -17.55
N ALA A 80 -3.69 -25.34 -16.43
CA ALA A 80 -2.78 -26.09 -15.57
C ALA A 80 -3.49 -27.12 -14.67
N GLY A 81 -4.81 -27.29 -14.79
CA GLY A 81 -5.60 -28.21 -13.98
C GLY A 81 -5.99 -27.66 -12.59
N GLY A 82 -5.78 -26.37 -12.36
CA GLY A 82 -6.20 -25.66 -11.15
C GLY A 82 -7.67 -25.26 -11.13
N LYS A 83 -8.08 -24.74 -9.98
CA LYS A 83 -9.44 -24.22 -9.73
C LYS A 83 -9.39 -22.71 -9.52
N PRO A 84 -9.70 -21.89 -10.54
CA PRO A 84 -9.80 -20.43 -10.35
C PRO A 84 -10.97 -20.10 -9.41
N LYS A 85 -10.77 -19.12 -8.52
CA LYS A 85 -11.76 -18.66 -7.55
C LYS A 85 -12.31 -17.28 -7.92
N HIS A 86 -11.46 -16.25 -7.88
CA HIS A 86 -11.90 -14.87 -8.09
C HIS A 86 -10.94 -14.07 -8.96
N VAL A 87 -11.50 -13.20 -9.81
CA VAL A 87 -10.76 -12.24 -10.63
C VAL A 87 -10.29 -11.05 -9.76
N LEU A 88 -8.98 -10.86 -9.69
CA LEU A 88 -8.28 -9.80 -8.95
C LEU A 88 -7.62 -8.82 -9.93
N GLY A 89 -8.44 -8.15 -10.72
CA GLY A 89 -8.00 -7.19 -11.73
C GLY A 89 -7.18 -6.01 -11.19
N ILE A 90 -7.36 -5.62 -9.91
CA ILE A 90 -6.53 -4.59 -9.26
C ILE A 90 -5.03 -4.93 -9.22
N VAL A 91 -4.68 -6.23 -9.29
CA VAL A 91 -3.29 -6.71 -9.38
C VAL A 91 -3.02 -7.48 -10.66
N GLY A 92 -3.92 -7.40 -11.65
CA GLY A 92 -3.81 -8.13 -12.91
C GLY A 92 -3.79 -9.66 -12.76
N GLY A 93 -4.47 -10.21 -11.74
CA GLY A 93 -4.39 -11.64 -11.41
C GLY A 93 -5.72 -12.29 -11.05
N ALA A 94 -5.66 -13.54 -10.62
CA ALA A 94 -6.78 -14.30 -10.09
C ALA A 94 -6.34 -15.11 -8.86
N SER A 95 -7.22 -15.22 -7.87
CA SER A 95 -7.04 -16.22 -6.81
C SER A 95 -7.46 -17.60 -7.31
N ALA A 96 -6.78 -18.63 -6.84
CA ALA A 96 -6.98 -20.01 -7.28
C ALA A 96 -6.53 -21.02 -6.23
N THR A 97 -6.91 -22.27 -6.43
CA THR A 97 -6.26 -23.43 -5.79
C THR A 97 -5.51 -24.23 -6.86
N LEU A 98 -4.26 -24.57 -6.58
CA LEU A 98 -3.39 -25.40 -7.43
C LEU A 98 -2.75 -26.50 -6.59
N SER A 99 -2.60 -27.69 -7.16
CA SER A 99 -1.66 -28.66 -6.58
C SER A 99 -0.23 -28.15 -6.73
N GLY A 100 0.70 -28.59 -5.86
CA GLY A 100 2.11 -28.22 -5.96
C GLY A 100 2.68 -28.49 -7.36
N LYS A 101 2.30 -29.61 -7.97
CA LYS A 101 2.65 -30.00 -9.34
C LYS A 101 2.08 -29.06 -10.39
N ALA A 102 0.79 -28.71 -10.30
CA ALA A 102 0.16 -27.77 -11.24
C ALA A 102 0.77 -26.38 -11.14
N LEU A 103 1.14 -25.96 -9.93
CA LEU A 103 1.85 -24.71 -9.66
C LEU A 103 3.22 -24.67 -10.32
N LEU A 104 4.02 -25.74 -10.19
CA LEU A 104 5.34 -25.84 -10.83
C LEU A 104 5.23 -25.87 -12.36
N ASP A 105 4.21 -26.52 -12.91
CA ASP A 105 3.96 -26.52 -14.36
C ASP A 105 3.57 -25.10 -14.83
N LEU A 106 2.68 -24.44 -14.08
CA LEU A 106 2.17 -23.09 -14.39
C LEU A 106 3.27 -22.03 -14.40
N SER A 107 4.31 -22.17 -13.58
CA SER A 107 5.41 -21.19 -13.55
C SER A 107 6.17 -21.10 -14.89
N ASN A 108 6.17 -22.17 -15.70
CA ASN A 108 6.78 -22.13 -17.03
C ASN A 108 5.96 -21.36 -18.07
N SER A 109 4.68 -21.04 -17.79
CA SER A 109 3.84 -20.33 -18.75
C SER A 109 4.40 -18.93 -19.02
N SER A 110 4.60 -18.60 -20.29
CA SER A 110 4.97 -17.23 -20.71
C SER A 110 3.84 -16.23 -20.46
N ALA A 111 2.61 -16.71 -20.25
CA ALA A 111 1.47 -15.88 -19.88
C ALA A 111 1.40 -15.57 -18.37
N VAL A 112 2.21 -16.24 -17.54
CA VAL A 112 2.27 -16.04 -16.09
C VAL A 112 3.49 -15.20 -15.74
N ASP A 113 3.24 -14.13 -14.99
CA ASP A 113 4.30 -13.24 -14.50
C ASP A 113 4.79 -13.68 -13.11
N TYR A 114 3.86 -14.03 -12.22
CA TYR A 114 4.21 -14.46 -10.87
C TYR A 114 3.07 -15.24 -10.19
N VAL A 115 3.43 -16.16 -9.29
CA VAL A 115 2.52 -16.93 -8.43
C VAL A 115 2.81 -16.61 -6.98
N PHE A 116 1.91 -15.87 -6.36
CA PHE A 116 1.97 -15.51 -4.94
C PHE A 116 1.24 -16.52 -4.07
N ALA A 117 1.68 -16.71 -2.84
CA ALA A 117 0.88 -17.39 -1.83
C ALA A 117 -0.35 -16.54 -1.47
N ASP A 118 -1.54 -17.15 -1.40
CA ASP A 118 -2.72 -16.52 -0.81
C ASP A 118 -2.64 -16.67 0.71
N VAL A 119 -1.83 -15.80 1.34
CA VAL A 119 -1.50 -15.90 2.76
C VAL A 119 -2.76 -15.75 3.61
N LYS A 120 -3.08 -16.80 4.37
CA LYS A 120 -4.05 -16.75 5.46
C LYS A 120 -3.42 -16.09 6.68
N PHE A 121 -4.12 -15.15 7.28
CA PHE A 121 -3.70 -14.49 8.51
C PHE A 121 -4.88 -14.30 9.46
N THR A 122 -4.54 -14.15 10.74
CA THR A 122 -5.51 -13.89 11.80
C THR A 122 -5.28 -12.48 12.32
N ALA A 123 -6.29 -11.63 12.22
CA ALA A 123 -6.30 -10.32 12.85
C ALA A 123 -6.28 -10.49 14.38
N GLN A 124 -5.29 -9.89 15.03
CA GLN A 124 -5.27 -9.78 16.47
C GLN A 124 -6.13 -8.59 16.87
N TRP A 125 -7.37 -8.88 17.27
CA TRP A 125 -8.37 -7.87 17.61
C TRP A 125 -7.97 -6.98 18.79
N ASP A 126 -7.25 -7.53 19.76
CA ASP A 126 -6.61 -6.76 20.84
C ASP A 126 -5.27 -7.43 21.23
N PRO A 127 -4.12 -6.75 21.10
CA PRO A 127 -2.84 -7.27 21.53
C PRO A 127 -2.61 -7.16 23.05
N VAL A 128 -3.52 -6.55 23.82
CA VAL A 128 -3.36 -6.32 25.27
C VAL A 128 -4.47 -6.98 26.09
N ALA A 129 -4.10 -7.85 27.03
CA ALA A 129 -5.05 -8.51 27.93
C ALA A 129 -5.70 -7.55 28.95
N ASP A 130 -5.07 -6.41 29.26
CA ASP A 130 -5.40 -5.51 30.38
C ASP A 130 -6.00 -4.14 29.95
N ALA A 131 -6.82 -4.13 28.90
CA ALA A 131 -7.64 -2.97 28.57
C ALA A 131 -8.82 -2.85 29.56
N ALA A 132 -8.56 -2.45 30.81
CA ALA A 132 -9.61 -2.11 31.78
C ALA A 132 -10.45 -0.92 31.27
N ASN A 133 -11.66 -0.72 31.84
CA ASN A 133 -12.65 0.34 31.52
C ASN A 133 -12.21 1.80 31.76
N ALA A 134 -10.91 2.06 31.70
CA ALA A 134 -10.39 3.40 31.83
C ALA A 134 -10.49 4.12 30.49
N THR A 135 -11.11 5.31 30.53
CA THR A 135 -11.26 6.18 29.36
C THR A 135 -9.91 6.80 28.99
N SER A 136 -9.45 6.57 27.77
CA SER A 136 -8.36 7.35 27.17
C SER A 136 -8.87 8.75 26.79
N PRO A 137 -8.16 9.83 27.15
CA PRO A 137 -8.45 11.18 26.66
C PRO A 137 -8.19 11.31 25.15
N GLY A 138 -7.37 10.42 24.55
CA GLY A 138 -7.29 10.09 23.13
C GLY A 138 -7.39 11.26 22.16
N LEU A 139 -8.60 11.69 21.82
CA LEU A 139 -8.83 12.77 20.87
C LEU A 139 -8.48 14.16 21.41
N LEU A 140 -8.47 14.34 22.73
CA LEU A 140 -8.06 15.58 23.38
C LEU A 140 -6.56 15.81 23.24
N SER A 141 -5.73 14.76 23.37
CA SER A 141 -4.26 14.87 23.29
C SER A 141 -3.74 15.14 21.88
N ILE A 142 -4.60 15.08 20.87
CA ILE A 142 -4.30 15.35 19.47
C ILE A 142 -5.02 16.58 18.90
N ASN A 143 -5.65 17.41 19.75
CA ASN A 143 -6.32 18.65 19.35
C ASN A 143 -7.48 18.49 18.34
N ALA A 144 -8.21 17.36 18.35
CA ALA A 144 -9.34 17.15 17.44
C ALA A 144 -10.50 18.15 17.66
N PRO A 145 -10.97 18.44 18.91
CA PRO A 145 -12.02 19.42 19.13
C PRO A 145 -11.65 20.85 18.72
N GLN A 146 -10.37 21.21 18.84
CA GLN A 146 -9.87 22.48 18.34
C GLN A 146 -10.03 22.55 16.82
N ALA A 147 -9.71 21.48 16.08
CA ALA A 147 -9.88 21.47 14.62
C ALA A 147 -11.34 21.67 14.20
N TRP A 148 -12.29 21.02 14.89
CA TRP A 148 -13.73 21.18 14.61
C TRP A 148 -14.21 22.61 14.78
N THR A 149 -13.83 23.24 15.89
CA THR A 149 -14.27 24.60 16.24
C THR A 149 -13.54 25.66 15.43
N GLN A 150 -12.22 25.54 15.26
CA GLN A 150 -11.39 26.53 14.58
C GLN A 150 -11.61 26.55 13.06
N TYR A 151 -11.84 25.39 12.44
CA TYR A 151 -11.97 25.29 10.98
C TYR A 151 -13.39 24.95 10.51
N ASN A 152 -14.34 24.74 11.43
CA ASN A 152 -15.71 24.33 11.12
C ASN A 152 -15.78 23.07 10.24
N VAL A 153 -14.99 22.07 10.59
CA VAL A 153 -14.89 20.79 9.88
C VAL A 153 -15.32 19.64 10.79
N THR A 154 -15.89 18.60 10.18
CA THR A 154 -16.36 17.38 10.85
C THR A 154 -16.16 16.13 9.98
N GLY A 155 -15.66 16.26 8.76
CA GLY A 155 -15.50 15.20 7.76
C GLY A 155 -16.69 15.07 6.81
N ARG A 156 -17.64 16.03 6.80
CA ARG A 156 -18.89 15.91 6.04
C ARG A 156 -18.64 15.69 4.56
N GLY A 157 -19.39 14.76 3.99
CA GLY A 157 -19.33 14.42 2.58
C GLY A 157 -18.11 13.60 2.17
N ILE A 158 -17.16 13.32 3.06
CA ILE A 158 -16.00 12.46 2.78
C ILE A 158 -16.35 11.01 3.11
N GLY A 159 -16.14 10.11 2.14
CA GLY A 159 -16.27 8.67 2.34
C GLY A 159 -14.96 8.08 2.89
N VAL A 160 -15.06 7.37 4.01
CA VAL A 160 -14.00 6.58 4.63
C VAL A 160 -14.37 5.11 4.56
N ALA A 161 -13.61 4.34 3.77
CA ALA A 161 -13.80 2.90 3.70
C ALA A 161 -13.06 2.20 4.85
N VAL A 162 -13.81 1.47 5.67
CA VAL A 162 -13.30 0.66 6.78
C VAL A 162 -13.18 -0.78 6.28
N VAL A 163 -11.95 -1.23 6.05
CA VAL A 163 -11.67 -2.58 5.54
C VAL A 163 -11.35 -3.49 6.72
N ASP A 164 -12.37 -4.17 7.25
CA ASP A 164 -12.29 -4.82 8.58
C ASP A 164 -13.27 -6.02 8.72
N SER A 165 -13.81 -6.27 9.93
CA SER A 165 -14.74 -7.35 10.31
C SER A 165 -16.22 -7.07 10.03
N GLY A 166 -16.55 -5.86 9.58
CA GLY A 166 -17.91 -5.36 9.44
C GLY A 166 -18.12 -4.08 10.25
N VAL A 167 -19.26 -3.43 10.05
CA VAL A 167 -19.71 -2.32 10.91
C VAL A 167 -21.16 -2.58 11.32
N ALA A 168 -21.41 -2.64 12.63
CA ALA A 168 -22.76 -2.77 13.17
C ALA A 168 -23.52 -1.45 13.12
N ALA A 169 -24.85 -1.54 13.03
CA ALA A 169 -25.71 -0.38 13.20
C ALA A 169 -25.54 0.19 14.62
N HIS A 170 -25.29 1.50 14.71
CA HIS A 170 -25.06 2.19 15.99
C HIS A 170 -25.64 3.62 15.93
N PRO A 171 -26.32 4.11 16.98
CA PRO A 171 -26.86 5.48 17.01
C PRO A 171 -25.84 6.55 16.63
N ASP A 172 -24.62 6.49 17.18
CA ASP A 172 -23.50 7.40 16.85
C ASP A 172 -23.07 7.42 15.38
N LEU A 173 -23.50 6.48 14.53
CA LEU A 173 -23.26 6.52 13.09
C LEU A 173 -24.51 6.89 12.30
N GLY A 174 -25.71 6.69 12.85
CA GLY A 174 -26.98 6.94 12.17
C GLY A 174 -27.00 6.35 10.75
N ASP A 175 -27.41 7.16 9.78
CA ASP A 175 -27.45 6.80 8.36
C ASP A 175 -26.10 7.00 7.63
N ARG A 176 -25.01 7.30 8.34
CA ARG A 176 -23.69 7.55 7.72
C ARG A 176 -22.98 6.26 7.27
N ILE A 177 -23.51 5.08 7.58
CA ILE A 177 -23.06 3.83 6.94
C ILE A 177 -23.74 3.73 5.57
N VAL A 178 -23.11 4.31 4.55
CA VAL A 178 -23.74 4.53 3.23
C VAL A 178 -23.60 3.35 2.26
N ALA A 179 -22.71 2.42 2.56
CA ALA A 179 -22.57 1.16 1.84
C ALA A 179 -21.91 0.11 2.74
N ALA A 180 -22.36 -1.14 2.61
CA ALA A 180 -21.79 -2.29 3.27
C ALA A 180 -21.65 -3.46 2.30
N ILE A 181 -20.53 -4.19 2.37
CA ILE A 181 -20.28 -5.39 1.55
C ILE A 181 -19.46 -6.41 2.32
N ASP A 182 -19.83 -7.68 2.21
CA ASP A 182 -19.19 -8.79 2.92
C ASP A 182 -18.47 -9.77 1.97
N PHE A 183 -17.14 -9.64 1.90
CA PHE A 183 -16.28 -10.51 1.09
C PHE A 183 -15.90 -11.84 1.77
N THR A 184 -16.29 -12.05 3.03
CA THR A 184 -16.11 -13.35 3.71
C THR A 184 -17.09 -14.41 3.16
N GLN A 185 -18.12 -13.96 2.44
CA GLN A 185 -19.06 -14.82 1.73
C GLN A 185 -18.62 -15.08 0.28
N ALA A 186 -19.07 -16.21 -0.27
CA ALA A 186 -18.76 -16.60 -1.64
C ALA A 186 -19.34 -15.62 -2.68
N ALA A 187 -20.55 -15.11 -2.45
CA ALA A 187 -21.28 -14.22 -3.35
C ALA A 187 -21.65 -12.89 -2.66
N PRO A 188 -20.72 -11.94 -2.53
CA PRO A 188 -20.96 -10.68 -1.86
C PRO A 188 -22.00 -9.85 -2.62
N THR A 189 -22.92 -9.23 -1.87
CA THR A 189 -23.85 -8.22 -2.40
C THR A 189 -23.61 -6.90 -1.66
N VAL A 190 -23.83 -5.78 -2.36
CA VAL A 190 -23.74 -4.46 -1.75
C VAL A 190 -25.08 -4.16 -1.07
N SER A 191 -25.02 -3.73 0.18
CA SER A 191 -26.15 -3.27 0.96
C SER A 191 -26.03 -1.77 1.22
N ALA A 192 -27.16 -1.06 1.21
CA ALA A 192 -27.25 0.34 1.65
C ALA A 192 -27.49 0.46 3.16
N SER A 193 -27.53 -0.67 3.88
CA SER A 193 -27.68 -0.74 5.33
C SER A 193 -26.60 -1.63 5.94
N PRO A 194 -26.26 -1.44 7.23
CA PRO A 194 -25.24 -2.23 7.90
C PRO A 194 -25.52 -3.73 7.82
N LEU A 195 -24.50 -4.52 7.48
CA LEU A 195 -24.58 -5.99 7.45
C LEU A 195 -24.32 -6.62 8.83
N GLY A 196 -23.96 -5.79 9.82
CA GLY A 196 -23.52 -6.23 11.13
C GLY A 196 -22.02 -6.47 11.18
N ASP A 197 -21.51 -6.62 12.40
CA ASP A 197 -20.09 -6.88 12.65
C ASP A 197 -19.96 -8.01 13.66
N PRO A 198 -19.84 -9.27 13.20
CA PRO A 198 -19.72 -10.41 14.09
C PRO A 198 -18.32 -10.50 14.75
N GLY A 199 -17.31 -9.79 14.23
CA GLY A 199 -16.00 -9.71 14.90
C GLY A 199 -15.99 -8.67 16.02
N GLY A 200 -16.63 -7.53 15.79
CA GLY A 200 -16.79 -6.40 16.70
C GLY A 200 -15.73 -5.32 16.57
N HIS A 201 -14.61 -5.63 15.90
CA HIS A 201 -13.47 -4.73 15.78
C HIS A 201 -13.71 -3.62 14.75
N GLY A 202 -14.35 -3.92 13.62
CA GLY A 202 -14.61 -2.93 12.59
C GLY A 202 -15.59 -1.85 13.04
N THR A 203 -16.55 -2.18 13.89
CA THR A 203 -17.45 -1.23 14.55
C THR A 203 -16.69 -0.26 15.45
N HIS A 204 -15.74 -0.77 16.24
CA HIS A 204 -14.88 0.05 17.08
C HIS A 204 -14.00 0.99 16.26
N VAL A 205 -13.37 0.46 15.20
CA VAL A 205 -12.58 1.23 14.23
C VAL A 205 -13.41 2.32 13.57
N ALA A 206 -14.61 2.01 13.07
CA ALA A 206 -15.51 2.97 12.44
C ALA A 206 -15.94 4.09 13.40
N GLY A 207 -16.13 3.75 14.68
CA GLY A 207 -16.40 4.69 15.75
C GLY A 207 -15.30 5.73 15.95
N LEU A 208 -14.04 5.29 16.01
CA LEU A 208 -12.88 6.19 16.15
C LEU A 208 -12.73 7.15 14.95
N VAL A 209 -13.19 6.72 13.77
CA VAL A 209 -13.30 7.59 12.61
C VAL A 209 -14.47 8.57 12.76
N ALA A 210 -15.71 8.09 12.91
CA ALA A 210 -16.90 8.88 12.60
C ALA A 210 -18.07 8.78 13.60
N GLY A 211 -17.88 8.17 14.78
CA GLY A 211 -18.91 8.21 15.83
C GLY A 211 -19.15 9.67 16.25
N ASP A 212 -20.40 10.12 16.31
CA ASP A 212 -20.70 11.51 16.72
C ASP A 212 -20.91 11.69 18.23
N GLY A 213 -20.78 10.62 19.00
CA GLY A 213 -20.92 10.64 20.45
C GLY A 213 -22.35 10.80 20.95
N THR A 214 -23.37 10.63 20.10
CA THR A 214 -24.79 10.76 20.50
C THR A 214 -25.13 9.92 21.74
N SER A 215 -24.70 8.65 21.78
CA SER A 215 -24.93 7.72 22.90
C SER A 215 -24.05 8.02 24.12
N SER A 216 -23.26 9.09 24.14
CA SER A 216 -22.42 9.53 25.28
C SER A 216 -22.56 11.02 25.60
N GLY A 217 -23.52 11.72 24.97
CA GLY A 217 -23.62 13.19 25.10
C GLY A 217 -22.40 13.94 24.55
N GLY A 218 -21.70 13.36 23.57
CA GLY A 218 -20.51 13.92 22.91
C GLY A 218 -19.18 13.51 23.53
N ALA A 219 -19.18 12.79 24.66
CA ALA A 219 -17.93 12.43 25.35
C ALA A 219 -17.04 11.46 24.55
N ILE A 220 -17.66 10.56 23.77
CA ILE A 220 -16.97 9.54 22.96
C ILE A 220 -17.28 9.84 21.48
N THR A 221 -16.74 10.95 21.01
CA THR A 221 -16.81 11.37 19.60
C THR A 221 -15.57 10.84 18.86
N GLY A 222 -15.73 10.37 17.62
CA GLY A 222 -14.64 10.05 16.70
C GLY A 222 -14.02 11.30 16.07
N VAL A 223 -12.91 11.18 15.34
CA VAL A 223 -12.17 12.35 14.85
C VAL A 223 -12.92 13.14 13.77
N ALA A 224 -13.72 12.46 12.95
CA ALA A 224 -14.48 13.02 11.84
C ALA A 224 -15.97 12.62 11.94
N PRO A 225 -16.72 13.15 12.92
CA PRO A 225 -18.09 12.72 13.23
C PRO A 225 -19.12 12.98 12.12
N GLY A 226 -18.77 13.72 11.08
CA GLY A 226 -19.61 13.96 9.90
C GLY A 226 -19.28 13.08 8.70
N ALA A 227 -18.24 12.24 8.77
CA ALA A 227 -17.81 11.41 7.65
C ALA A 227 -18.76 10.25 7.36
N ASN A 228 -18.85 9.86 6.09
CA ASN A 228 -19.59 8.67 5.68
C ASN A 228 -18.68 7.44 5.82
N ILE A 229 -19.22 6.36 6.38
CA ILE A 229 -18.56 5.07 6.51
C ILE A 229 -18.99 4.15 5.36
N ILE A 230 -18.00 3.53 4.73
CA ILE A 230 -18.20 2.45 3.76
C ILE A 230 -17.63 1.18 4.39
N ASP A 231 -18.51 0.27 4.80
CA ASP A 231 -18.15 -0.99 5.41
C ASP A 231 -17.71 -2.01 4.35
N VAL A 232 -16.43 -2.38 4.38
CA VAL A 232 -15.84 -3.37 3.48
C VAL A 232 -15.33 -4.53 4.32
N ARG A 233 -16.21 -5.47 4.63
CA ARG A 233 -15.89 -6.61 5.47
C ARG A 233 -15.03 -7.62 4.70
N VAL A 234 -13.83 -7.85 5.22
CA VAL A 234 -12.84 -8.81 4.69
C VAL A 234 -12.33 -9.77 5.75
N ILE A 235 -12.73 -9.60 7.01
CA ILE A 235 -12.35 -10.47 8.13
C ILE A 235 -13.61 -11.16 8.68
N ASP A 236 -13.52 -12.46 8.92
CA ASP A 236 -14.62 -13.22 9.49
C ASP A 236 -14.75 -13.05 11.02
N ALA A 237 -15.77 -13.68 11.61
CA ALA A 237 -16.04 -13.59 13.05
C ALA A 237 -14.89 -14.13 13.93
N ASN A 238 -14.02 -14.99 13.37
CA ASN A 238 -12.90 -15.59 14.08
C ASN A 238 -11.59 -14.80 13.88
N GLY A 239 -11.65 -13.63 13.23
CA GLY A 239 -10.45 -12.87 12.89
C GLY A 239 -9.70 -13.40 11.68
N SER A 240 -10.24 -14.37 10.95
CA SER A 240 -9.54 -14.94 9.80
C SER A 240 -9.76 -14.14 8.53
N SER A 241 -8.70 -13.96 7.75
CA SER A 241 -8.76 -13.44 6.38
C SER A 241 -7.65 -14.04 5.52
N ASN A 242 -7.77 -13.84 4.21
CA ASN A 242 -6.75 -14.17 3.23
C ASN A 242 -6.40 -12.92 2.40
N THR A 243 -5.18 -12.86 1.89
CA THR A 243 -4.72 -11.79 0.99
C THR A 243 -5.71 -11.55 -0.16
N SER A 244 -6.23 -12.60 -0.79
CA SER A 244 -7.19 -12.50 -1.90
C SER A 244 -8.52 -11.85 -1.50
N VAL A 245 -8.98 -12.04 -0.26
CA VAL A 245 -10.22 -11.43 0.26
C VAL A 245 -10.02 -9.92 0.44
N VAL A 246 -8.88 -9.50 1.00
CA VAL A 246 -8.53 -8.07 1.12
C VAL A 246 -8.41 -7.43 -0.26
N LEU A 247 -7.76 -8.09 -1.23
CA LEU A 247 -7.66 -7.59 -2.60
C LEU A 247 -9.02 -7.43 -3.28
N ARG A 248 -10.00 -8.30 -3.00
CA ARG A 248 -11.40 -8.14 -3.48
C ARG A 248 -12.02 -6.87 -2.89
N GLY A 249 -11.83 -6.61 -1.60
CA GLY A 249 -12.27 -5.38 -0.93
C GLY A 249 -11.66 -4.12 -1.55
N LEU A 250 -10.34 -4.06 -1.69
CA LEU A 250 -9.64 -2.93 -2.30
C LEU A 250 -10.04 -2.71 -3.77
N GLN A 251 -10.24 -3.79 -4.53
CA GLN A 251 -10.76 -3.72 -5.90
C GLN A 251 -12.17 -3.13 -5.95
N TRP A 252 -13.04 -3.50 -5.02
CA TRP A 252 -14.39 -2.97 -4.96
C TRP A 252 -14.37 -1.48 -4.59
N ILE A 253 -13.51 -1.06 -3.66
CA ILE A 253 -13.31 0.35 -3.33
C ILE A 253 -12.89 1.12 -4.58
N LEU A 254 -11.88 0.64 -5.33
CA LEU A 254 -11.41 1.30 -6.55
C LEU A 254 -12.55 1.54 -7.56
N ARG A 255 -13.45 0.55 -7.72
CA ARG A 255 -14.58 0.62 -8.64
C ARG A 255 -15.70 1.55 -8.17
N ASN A 256 -15.86 1.71 -6.86
CA ASN A 256 -16.99 2.45 -6.26
C ASN A 256 -16.57 3.78 -5.60
N LYS A 257 -15.28 4.14 -5.64
CA LYS A 257 -14.76 5.34 -4.98
C LYS A 257 -15.48 6.61 -5.41
N SER A 258 -15.88 6.72 -6.68
CA SER A 258 -16.62 7.88 -7.18
C SER A 258 -18.08 7.87 -6.70
N THR A 259 -18.71 6.70 -6.61
CA THR A 259 -20.11 6.55 -6.18
C THR A 259 -20.30 6.99 -4.73
N TYR A 260 -19.40 6.58 -3.84
CA TYR A 260 -19.50 6.86 -2.39
C TYR A 260 -18.54 7.96 -1.91
N ASN A 261 -17.94 8.70 -2.85
CA ASN A 261 -16.89 9.69 -2.58
C ASN A 261 -15.81 9.17 -1.62
N VAL A 262 -15.34 7.93 -1.83
CA VAL A 262 -14.29 7.33 -1.01
C VAL A 262 -12.98 8.04 -1.29
N LYS A 263 -12.47 8.72 -0.28
CA LYS A 263 -11.18 9.43 -0.33
C LYS A 263 -10.17 8.87 0.66
N VAL A 264 -10.63 8.11 1.64
CA VAL A 264 -9.80 7.53 2.70
C VAL A 264 -10.12 6.05 2.82
N VAL A 265 -9.09 5.21 2.97
CA VAL A 265 -9.23 3.79 3.29
C VAL A 265 -8.44 3.52 4.56
N ASN A 266 -9.09 2.92 5.55
CA ASN A 266 -8.47 2.45 6.77
C ASN A 266 -8.33 0.92 6.73
N LEU A 267 -7.09 0.44 6.82
CA LEU A 267 -6.70 -0.96 6.92
C LEU A 267 -6.13 -1.20 8.32
N SER A 268 -7.00 -1.52 9.28
CA SER A 268 -6.62 -1.94 10.63
C SER A 268 -6.32 -3.44 10.69
N LEU A 269 -5.53 -3.91 9.71
CA LEU A 269 -5.12 -5.30 9.53
C LEU A 269 -3.72 -5.35 8.91
N GLY A 270 -3.05 -6.48 9.04
CA GLY A 270 -1.76 -6.69 8.41
C GLY A 270 -1.45 -8.17 8.20
N ALA A 271 -0.73 -8.46 7.12
CA ALA A 271 -0.17 -9.76 6.82
C ALA A 271 1.32 -9.84 7.20
N PRO A 272 1.85 -11.02 7.52
CA PRO A 272 3.28 -11.23 7.71
C PRO A 272 4.08 -10.79 6.47
N VAL A 273 5.19 -10.08 6.70
CA VAL A 273 6.09 -9.66 5.61
C VAL A 273 7.09 -10.78 5.33
N THR A 274 7.01 -11.37 4.15
CA THR A 274 7.91 -12.47 3.71
C THR A 274 8.85 -12.06 2.57
N LYS A 275 8.73 -10.81 2.09
CA LYS A 275 9.42 -10.26 0.93
C LYS A 275 9.36 -8.73 0.93
N SER A 276 10.07 -8.12 -0.01
CA SER A 276 9.96 -6.67 -0.29
C SER A 276 8.54 -6.29 -0.68
N TYR A 277 8.08 -5.09 -0.28
CA TYR A 277 6.78 -4.54 -0.71
C TYR A 277 6.68 -4.48 -2.25
N LYS A 278 7.82 -4.39 -2.95
CA LYS A 278 7.87 -4.34 -4.40
C LYS A 278 7.28 -5.57 -5.09
N LEU A 279 7.22 -6.69 -4.36
CA LEU A 279 6.72 -7.98 -4.82
C LEU A 279 5.45 -8.40 -4.08
N ASP A 280 4.86 -7.51 -3.28
CA ASP A 280 3.67 -7.82 -2.50
C ASP A 280 2.38 -7.41 -3.25
N PRO A 281 1.43 -8.34 -3.47
CA PRO A 281 0.17 -8.00 -4.12
C PRO A 281 -0.68 -7.00 -3.29
N LEU A 282 -0.60 -6.99 -1.96
CA LEU A 282 -1.27 -5.99 -1.12
C LEU A 282 -0.67 -4.59 -1.34
N ALA A 283 0.66 -4.49 -1.33
CA ALA A 283 1.39 -3.26 -1.65
C ALA A 283 0.98 -2.70 -3.03
N THR A 284 0.92 -3.57 -4.03
CA THR A 284 0.44 -3.23 -5.37
C THR A 284 -0.97 -2.60 -5.34
N ALA A 285 -1.91 -3.23 -4.63
CA ALA A 285 -3.29 -2.77 -4.59
C ALA A 285 -3.45 -1.42 -3.86
N VAL A 286 -2.70 -1.20 -2.76
CA VAL A 286 -2.73 0.08 -2.04
C VAL A 286 -2.06 1.20 -2.85
N GLU A 287 -1.01 0.90 -3.61
CA GLU A 287 -0.43 1.86 -4.55
C GLU A 287 -1.44 2.27 -5.63
N VAL A 288 -2.13 1.30 -6.26
CA VAL A 288 -3.19 1.59 -7.26
C VAL A 288 -4.24 2.56 -6.70
N LEU A 289 -4.71 2.34 -5.47
CA LEU A 289 -5.68 3.25 -4.84
C LEU A 289 -5.05 4.61 -4.51
N THR A 290 -3.82 4.64 -4.04
CA THR A 290 -3.07 5.87 -3.75
C THR A 290 -2.93 6.74 -4.99
N PHE A 291 -2.49 6.17 -6.11
CA PHE A 291 -2.39 6.88 -7.39
C PHE A 291 -3.76 7.20 -8.01
N ALA A 292 -4.83 6.51 -7.59
CA ALA A 292 -6.21 6.88 -7.91
C ALA A 292 -6.78 8.01 -7.03
N GLY A 293 -5.94 8.63 -6.18
CA GLY A 293 -6.29 9.76 -5.32
C GLY A 293 -7.00 9.39 -4.02
N VAL A 294 -6.84 8.15 -3.55
CA VAL A 294 -7.38 7.67 -2.28
C VAL A 294 -6.25 7.55 -1.27
N THR A 295 -6.37 8.20 -0.11
CA THR A 295 -5.35 8.12 0.94
C THR A 295 -5.52 6.85 1.75
N ILE A 296 -4.44 6.06 1.87
CA ILE A 296 -4.45 4.75 2.54
C ILE A 296 -3.77 4.85 3.89
N LEU A 297 -4.47 4.45 4.94
CA LEU A 297 -3.96 4.36 6.30
C LEU A 297 -3.91 2.91 6.73
N VAL A 298 -2.78 2.51 7.31
CA VAL A 298 -2.52 1.13 7.69
C VAL A 298 -1.94 1.08 9.10
N SER A 299 -2.47 0.19 9.94
CA SER A 299 -1.89 -0.09 11.26
C SER A 299 -0.47 -0.64 11.12
N ALA A 300 0.50 -0.14 11.90
CA ALA A 300 1.89 -0.59 11.81
C ALA A 300 2.06 -2.09 12.16
N GLY A 301 1.21 -2.63 13.02
CA GLY A 301 1.29 -3.97 13.57
C GLY A 301 1.51 -3.96 15.08
N ASN A 302 1.29 -5.11 15.71
CA ASN A 302 1.31 -5.25 17.17
C ASN A 302 2.40 -6.23 17.66
N SER A 303 3.49 -6.39 16.89
CA SER A 303 4.55 -7.37 17.18
C SER A 303 5.69 -6.80 18.06
N GLY A 304 5.43 -5.69 18.73
CA GLY A 304 6.26 -5.16 19.81
C GLY A 304 7.47 -4.34 19.35
N SER A 305 8.32 -4.05 20.34
CA SER A 305 9.40 -3.06 20.26
C SER A 305 10.63 -3.47 19.44
N ALA A 306 10.69 -4.70 18.93
CA ALA A 306 11.76 -5.13 18.04
C ALA A 306 11.67 -4.40 16.69
N GLY A 307 12.83 -4.02 16.13
CA GLY A 307 12.88 -3.49 14.78
C GLY A 307 12.54 -4.56 13.73
N GLY A 308 12.00 -4.15 12.58
CA GLY A 308 11.63 -5.08 11.51
C GLY A 308 10.24 -5.71 11.67
N THR A 309 9.40 -5.18 12.55
CA THR A 309 8.10 -5.76 12.92
C THR A 309 6.90 -5.11 12.22
N ILE A 310 7.16 -4.16 11.31
CA ILE A 310 6.12 -3.51 10.50
C ILE A 310 5.50 -4.53 9.54
N THR A 311 4.17 -4.64 9.56
CA THR A 311 3.40 -5.60 8.76
C THR A 311 3.14 -5.11 7.33
N SER A 312 2.68 -6.00 6.44
CA SER A 312 2.20 -5.60 5.10
C SER A 312 0.70 -5.28 5.15
N PRO A 313 0.20 -4.23 4.47
CA PRO A 313 0.93 -3.32 3.57
C PRO A 313 1.52 -2.07 4.24
N ALA A 314 1.61 -2.02 5.58
CA ALA A 314 2.19 -0.88 6.30
C ALA A 314 3.70 -0.67 6.03
N ASN A 315 4.39 -1.66 5.44
CA ASN A 315 5.78 -1.53 5.01
C ASN A 315 5.93 -0.75 3.68
N ASP A 316 4.84 -0.46 2.97
CA ASP A 316 4.84 0.26 1.69
C ASP A 316 5.09 1.78 1.88
N PRO A 317 5.97 2.43 1.09
CA PRO A 317 6.27 3.85 1.25
C PRO A 317 5.13 4.81 0.84
N PHE A 318 4.15 4.37 0.04
CA PHE A 318 3.05 5.21 -0.47
C PHE A 318 1.86 5.29 0.49
N VAL A 319 1.72 4.32 1.40
CA VAL A 319 0.70 4.38 2.46
C VAL A 319 1.17 5.21 3.65
N ILE A 320 0.23 5.59 4.52
CA ILE A 320 0.50 6.19 5.83
C ILE A 320 0.40 5.08 6.87
N SER A 321 1.54 4.70 7.44
CA SER A 321 1.61 3.67 8.47
C SER A 321 1.56 4.30 9.85
N VAL A 322 0.70 3.79 10.73
CA VAL A 322 0.39 4.44 12.00
C VAL A 322 0.80 3.56 13.19
N GLY A 323 1.70 4.09 14.03
CA GLY A 323 2.08 3.51 15.32
C GLY A 323 1.12 3.89 16.44
N ALA A 324 1.16 3.18 17.56
CA ALA A 324 0.28 3.41 18.71
C ALA A 324 0.99 4.10 19.87
N ILE A 325 0.34 5.12 20.43
CA ILE A 325 0.73 5.82 21.64
C ILE A 325 -0.10 5.29 22.82
N ASP A 326 0.57 5.16 23.96
CA ASP A 326 -0.03 5.06 25.28
C ASP A 326 -0.04 6.47 25.89
N ASP A 327 -1.23 7.03 26.06
CA ASP A 327 -1.44 8.39 26.56
C ASP A 327 -1.47 8.48 28.09
N ALA A 328 -1.09 7.39 28.76
CA ALA A 328 -1.11 7.26 30.21
C ALA A 328 -2.48 7.61 30.86
N GLN A 329 -3.56 7.66 30.07
CA GLN A 329 -4.89 8.13 30.46
C GLN A 329 -4.93 9.61 30.88
N THR A 330 -4.00 10.44 30.39
CA THR A 330 -3.98 11.87 30.69
C THR A 330 -4.03 12.70 29.41
N ALA A 331 -4.65 13.89 29.50
CA ALA A 331 -4.65 14.82 28.37
C ALA A 331 -3.31 15.53 28.22
N ALA A 332 -2.44 15.42 29.22
CA ALA A 332 -1.07 15.88 29.12
C ALA A 332 -0.31 14.97 28.17
N THR A 333 0.67 15.55 27.50
CA THR A 333 1.35 14.90 26.37
C THR A 333 2.79 14.53 26.67
N LEU A 334 3.28 14.88 27.86
CA LEU A 334 4.69 14.76 28.28
C LEU A 334 5.00 13.40 28.91
N ASP A 335 3.97 12.70 29.40
CA ASP A 335 4.00 11.34 29.93
C ASP A 335 3.64 10.28 28.89
N ASP A 336 3.20 10.69 27.70
CA ASP A 336 2.93 9.81 26.57
C ASP A 336 4.16 8.99 26.16
N THR A 337 3.93 7.71 25.85
CA THR A 337 4.97 6.81 25.35
C THR A 337 4.50 6.07 24.11
N ILE A 338 5.42 5.53 23.31
CA ILE A 338 5.04 4.57 22.27
C ILE A 338 4.64 3.26 22.94
N ALA A 339 3.42 2.81 22.66
CA ALA A 339 2.86 1.61 23.25
C ALA A 339 3.79 0.40 23.04
N SER A 340 3.95 -0.41 24.08
CA SER A 340 4.92 -1.51 24.08
C SER A 340 4.70 -2.55 22.97
N PHE A 341 3.45 -2.74 22.55
CA PHE A 341 3.06 -3.62 21.46
C PHE A 341 3.26 -3.01 20.07
N SER A 342 3.40 -1.68 19.94
CA SER A 342 3.46 -1.03 18.62
C SER A 342 4.69 -1.50 17.84
N SER A 343 4.46 -2.06 16.66
CA SER A 343 5.53 -2.46 15.74
C SER A 343 6.43 -1.30 15.35
N ARG A 344 7.70 -1.60 15.10
CA ARG A 344 8.76 -0.63 14.85
C ARG A 344 9.57 -0.97 13.61
N GLY A 345 9.99 0.07 12.91
CA GLY A 345 10.89 -0.03 11.77
C GLY A 345 12.36 -0.29 12.17
N ARG A 346 13.29 -0.25 11.22
CA ARG A 346 13.04 -0.16 9.78
C ARG A 346 12.28 -1.37 9.25
N THR A 347 11.63 -1.28 8.08
CA THR A 347 10.97 -2.42 7.45
C THR A 347 11.97 -3.57 7.20
N ALA A 348 11.54 -4.81 7.39
CA ALA A 348 12.43 -5.99 7.41
C ALA A 348 13.28 -6.19 6.13
N TYR A 349 12.73 -5.88 4.95
CA TYR A 349 13.39 -6.14 3.66
C TYR A 349 13.97 -4.88 3.00
N ASP A 350 13.23 -3.77 3.03
CA ASP A 350 13.57 -2.56 2.26
C ASP A 350 14.23 -1.47 3.11
N SER A 351 14.46 -1.72 4.41
CA SER A 351 15.09 -0.76 5.33
C SER A 351 14.44 0.64 5.39
N LEU A 352 13.15 0.75 5.08
CA LEU A 352 12.40 2.00 5.14
C LEU A 352 12.08 2.38 6.59
N THR A 353 12.13 3.68 6.90
CA THR A 353 11.68 4.20 8.20
C THR A 353 10.16 4.18 8.26
N LYS A 354 9.62 3.42 9.21
CA LYS A 354 8.20 3.26 9.53
C LYS A 354 8.07 3.08 11.06
N PRO A 355 6.93 3.45 11.70
CA PRO A 355 5.74 4.05 11.10
C PRO A 355 5.99 5.48 10.56
N ASP A 356 5.04 6.05 9.83
CA ASP A 356 5.15 7.43 9.33
C ASP A 356 4.80 8.45 10.41
N VAL A 357 3.79 8.15 11.21
CA VAL A 357 3.29 8.94 12.35
C VAL A 357 2.76 7.99 13.42
N SER A 358 2.49 8.50 14.61
CA SER A 358 1.84 7.76 15.70
C SER A 358 0.58 8.49 16.19
N ALA A 359 -0.37 7.74 16.72
CA ALA A 359 -1.60 8.27 17.29
C ALA A 359 -2.02 7.46 18.53
N PRO A 360 -2.89 8.01 19.40
CA PRO A 360 -3.45 7.27 20.52
C PRO A 360 -4.05 5.93 20.08
N GLY A 361 -3.62 4.85 20.72
CA GLY A 361 -4.01 3.49 20.33
C GLY A 361 -4.10 2.51 21.48
N ARG A 362 -4.02 2.95 22.73
CA ARG A 362 -4.14 2.10 23.91
C ARG A 362 -5.34 2.52 24.74
N ARG A 363 -6.16 1.56 25.17
CA ARG A 363 -7.38 1.77 25.99
C ARG A 363 -8.34 2.78 25.34
N MET A 364 -8.49 2.67 24.02
CA MET A 364 -9.38 3.51 23.24
C MET A 364 -10.82 3.02 23.43
N VAL A 365 -11.71 3.92 23.83
CA VAL A 365 -13.15 3.64 23.94
C VAL A 365 -13.81 4.04 22.63
N SER A 366 -14.58 3.13 22.04
CA SER A 366 -15.34 3.40 20.81
C SER A 366 -16.54 2.49 20.67
N LEU A 367 -17.24 2.55 19.53
CA LEU A 367 -18.54 1.92 19.35
C LEU A 367 -18.49 0.40 19.56
N ARG A 368 -19.52 -0.12 20.20
CA ARG A 368 -19.67 -1.55 20.49
C ARG A 368 -20.52 -2.24 19.42
N SER A 369 -20.15 -3.48 19.09
CA SER A 369 -21.01 -4.42 18.36
C SER A 369 -21.55 -5.50 19.31
N PRO A 370 -22.82 -5.42 19.78
CA PRO A 370 -23.38 -6.39 20.71
C PRO A 370 -23.44 -7.80 20.12
N GLY A 371 -23.03 -8.81 20.92
CA GLY A 371 -23.05 -10.22 20.52
C GLY A 371 -21.95 -10.63 19.55
N SER A 372 -21.03 -9.72 19.20
CA SER A 372 -19.82 -10.05 18.46
C SER A 372 -18.86 -10.95 19.27
N THR A 373 -17.86 -11.53 18.59
CA THR A 373 -16.82 -12.34 19.22
C THR A 373 -16.12 -11.57 20.34
N LEU A 374 -15.66 -10.34 20.06
CA LEU A 374 -15.03 -9.49 21.07
C LEU A 374 -15.96 -9.18 22.24
N ASP A 375 -17.21 -8.82 21.95
CA ASP A 375 -18.18 -8.47 22.96
C ASP A 375 -18.49 -9.64 23.90
N THR A 376 -18.54 -10.85 23.37
CA THR A 376 -18.81 -12.07 24.14
C THR A 376 -17.58 -12.51 24.94
N GLN A 377 -16.39 -12.39 24.35
CA GLN A 377 -15.15 -12.85 24.96
C GLN A 377 -14.65 -11.94 26.08
N TYR A 378 -14.92 -10.63 25.99
CA TYR A 378 -14.44 -9.63 26.96
C TYR A 378 -15.58 -8.74 27.49
N PRO A 379 -16.57 -9.32 28.19
CA PRO A 379 -17.72 -8.57 28.70
C PRO A 379 -17.33 -7.45 29.68
N GLU A 380 -16.19 -7.58 30.36
CA GLU A 380 -15.64 -6.59 31.29
C GLU A 380 -15.18 -5.30 30.62
N ARG A 381 -15.02 -5.28 29.29
CA ARG A 381 -14.55 -4.12 28.50
C ARG A 381 -15.69 -3.29 27.90
N ARG A 382 -16.93 -3.71 28.15
CA ARG A 382 -18.13 -2.98 27.76
C ARG A 382 -18.22 -1.70 28.59
N VAL A 383 -18.55 -0.61 27.92
CA VAL A 383 -18.72 0.71 28.51
C VAL A 383 -20.14 1.16 28.17
N ASP A 384 -20.92 1.53 29.18
CA ASP A 384 -22.31 1.92 28.95
C ASP A 384 -22.41 3.28 28.24
N GLY A 385 -23.41 3.41 27.38
CA GLY A 385 -23.86 4.70 26.88
C GLY A 385 -24.85 5.37 27.84
N THR A 386 -25.30 6.58 27.49
CA THR A 386 -26.28 7.35 28.26
C THR A 386 -27.73 7.11 27.81
N ASP A 387 -27.93 6.39 26.71
CA ASP A 387 -29.22 6.22 26.03
C ASP A 387 -29.79 4.79 26.14
N GLY A 388 -29.11 3.89 26.85
CA GLY A 388 -29.49 2.47 26.95
C GLY A 388 -29.32 1.69 25.64
N GLY A 389 -28.60 2.26 24.66
CA GLY A 389 -28.28 1.64 23.38
C GLY A 389 -27.16 0.61 23.45
N PRO A 390 -26.53 0.28 22.30
CA PRO A 390 -25.42 -0.68 22.23
C PRO A 390 -24.24 -0.34 23.14
N GLY A 391 -24.04 0.94 23.45
CA GLY A 391 -22.93 1.44 24.25
C GLY A 391 -21.59 1.38 23.51
N TYR A 392 -20.51 1.34 24.29
CA TYR A 392 -19.14 1.44 23.84
C TYR A 392 -18.31 0.23 24.31
N PHE A 393 -17.10 0.13 23.79
CA PHE A 393 -16.18 -0.95 24.04
C PHE A 393 -14.74 -0.44 24.08
N THR A 394 -13.91 -1.02 24.92
CA THR A 394 -12.50 -0.62 25.08
C THR A 394 -11.58 -1.60 24.36
N LEU A 395 -10.72 -1.09 23.46
CA LEU A 395 -9.68 -1.88 22.76
C LEU A 395 -8.33 -1.16 22.78
N SER A 396 -7.27 -1.93 22.58
CA SER A 396 -5.92 -1.42 22.30
C SER A 396 -5.41 -1.98 20.98
N GLY A 397 -4.48 -1.28 20.34
CA GLY A 397 -3.82 -1.74 19.11
C GLY A 397 -3.43 -0.58 18.19
N THR A 398 -2.47 -0.84 17.31
CA THR A 398 -2.23 0.05 16.16
C THR A 398 -3.46 0.14 15.23
N SER A 399 -4.35 -0.86 15.31
CA SER A 399 -5.69 -0.87 14.73
C SER A 399 -6.61 0.25 15.23
N MET A 400 -6.40 0.77 16.43
CA MET A 400 -7.14 1.91 16.99
C MET A 400 -6.45 3.24 16.67
N ALA A 401 -5.12 3.24 16.51
CA ALA A 401 -4.38 4.44 16.12
C ALA A 401 -4.62 4.83 14.64
N ALA A 402 -4.67 3.86 13.74
CA ALA A 402 -4.93 4.10 12.31
C ALA A 402 -6.24 4.89 12.02
N PRO A 403 -7.41 4.53 12.58
CA PRO A 403 -8.65 5.26 12.32
C PRO A 403 -8.67 6.69 12.87
N VAL A 404 -7.92 6.98 13.94
CA VAL A 404 -7.73 8.35 14.44
C VAL A 404 -7.09 9.24 13.36
N VAL A 405 -6.05 8.74 12.71
CA VAL A 405 -5.42 9.45 11.59
C VAL A 405 -6.34 9.45 10.36
N ALA A 406 -7.16 8.42 10.15
CA ALA A 406 -8.08 8.36 9.01
C ALA A 406 -9.15 9.44 9.10
N GLY A 407 -9.71 9.65 10.29
CA GLY A 407 -10.60 10.78 10.56
C GLY A 407 -9.91 12.13 10.38
N THR A 408 -8.64 12.26 10.82
CA THR A 408 -7.84 13.47 10.59
C THR A 408 -7.74 13.80 9.09
N VAL A 409 -7.48 12.79 8.27
CA VAL A 409 -7.43 12.95 6.80
C VAL A 409 -8.79 13.34 6.22
N ALA A 410 -9.89 12.80 6.76
CA ALA A 410 -11.23 13.21 6.33
C ALA A 410 -11.51 14.70 6.63
N LEU A 411 -11.08 15.21 7.79
CA LEU A 411 -11.17 16.65 8.11
C LEU A 411 -10.31 17.50 7.14
N MET A 412 -9.09 17.04 6.84
CA MET A 412 -8.20 17.73 5.88
C MET A 412 -8.84 17.82 4.49
N LEU A 413 -9.51 16.76 4.05
CA LEU A 413 -10.16 16.67 2.73
C LEU A 413 -11.48 17.43 2.65
N GLU A 414 -12.24 17.56 3.75
CA GLU A 414 -13.38 18.48 3.79
C GLU A 414 -12.89 19.92 3.62
N ARG A 415 -11.82 20.31 4.32
CA ARG A 415 -11.23 21.66 4.21
C ARG A 415 -10.60 21.91 2.84
N ASN A 416 -9.91 20.92 2.28
CA ASN A 416 -9.28 21.00 0.97
C ASN A 416 -9.47 19.69 0.18
N PRO A 417 -10.53 19.60 -0.64
CA PRO A 417 -10.86 18.39 -1.41
C PRO A 417 -9.85 18.03 -2.51
N THR A 418 -8.91 18.93 -2.83
CA THR A 418 -7.92 18.74 -3.90
C THR A 418 -6.60 18.14 -3.42
N LEU A 419 -6.45 17.91 -2.11
CA LEU A 419 -5.22 17.35 -1.56
C LEU A 419 -4.93 15.96 -2.12
N ALA A 420 -3.73 15.82 -2.68
CA ALA A 420 -3.22 14.53 -3.10
C ALA A 420 -2.69 13.73 -1.88
N PRO A 421 -2.71 12.38 -1.91
CA PRO A 421 -2.24 11.55 -0.80
C PRO A 421 -0.82 11.87 -0.31
N ASN A 422 0.10 12.22 -1.21
CA ASN A 422 1.46 12.61 -0.87
C ASN A 422 1.57 13.96 -0.14
N GLN A 423 0.66 14.90 -0.42
CA GLN A 423 0.55 16.17 0.30
C GLN A 423 -0.04 15.94 1.69
N ILE A 424 -1.04 15.05 1.79
CA ILE A 424 -1.63 14.66 3.07
C ILE A 424 -0.58 14.03 3.96
N LYS A 425 0.17 13.06 3.45
CA LYS A 425 1.27 12.41 4.17
C LYS A 425 2.32 13.41 4.63
N LYS A 426 2.75 14.33 3.77
CA LYS A 426 3.68 15.40 4.13
C LYS A 426 3.16 16.26 5.28
N ARG A 427 1.91 16.71 5.18
CA ARG A 427 1.26 17.57 6.18
C ARG A 427 1.15 16.89 7.53
N LEU A 428 0.71 15.62 7.56
CA LEU A 428 0.66 14.81 8.77
C LEU A 428 2.02 14.74 9.46
N LYS A 429 3.09 14.45 8.70
CA LYS A 429 4.44 14.35 9.25
C LYS A 429 5.00 15.70 9.71
N SER A 430 4.72 16.78 8.98
CA SER A 430 5.21 18.12 9.35
C SER A 430 4.48 18.72 10.54
N GLY A 431 3.21 18.35 10.75
CA GLY A 431 2.41 18.81 11.88
C GLY A 431 2.49 17.89 13.09
N ALA A 432 3.21 16.77 13.01
CA ALA A 432 3.36 15.85 14.12
C ALA A 432 4.28 16.44 15.21
N SER A 433 3.97 16.11 16.46
CA SER A 433 4.75 16.50 17.64
C SER A 433 5.58 15.32 18.15
N ASP A 434 6.84 15.57 18.50
CA ASP A 434 7.75 14.55 19.01
C ASP A 434 7.21 13.87 20.28
N VAL A 435 7.39 12.55 20.36
CA VAL A 435 7.19 11.75 21.58
C VAL A 435 8.56 11.49 22.19
N SER A 436 8.88 12.25 23.24
CA SER A 436 10.21 12.29 23.86
C SER A 436 10.78 10.90 24.16
N GLY A 437 12.04 10.67 23.77
CA GLY A 437 12.77 9.44 24.09
C GLY A 437 12.56 8.28 23.12
N PHE A 438 11.83 8.48 22.02
CA PHE A 438 11.62 7.45 20.99
C PHE A 438 12.31 7.79 19.67
N SER A 439 12.78 6.77 18.94
CA SER A 439 13.41 6.97 17.63
C SER A 439 12.38 7.12 16.51
N LEU A 440 12.78 7.65 15.35
CA LEU A 440 11.93 7.70 14.15
C LEU A 440 11.39 6.32 13.75
N GLN A 441 12.10 5.23 14.05
CA GLN A 441 11.62 3.87 13.78
C GLN A 441 10.54 3.41 14.75
N ALA A 442 10.40 4.07 15.90
CA ALA A 442 9.36 3.77 16.89
C ALA A 442 8.15 4.70 16.73
N GLN A 443 8.38 6.01 16.61
CA GLN A 443 7.32 7.02 16.62
C GLN A 443 6.97 7.61 15.24
N GLY A 444 7.79 7.35 14.20
CA GLY A 444 7.67 8.06 12.94
C GLY A 444 8.04 9.54 13.11
N ALA A 445 7.29 10.43 12.47
CA ALA A 445 7.41 11.88 12.70
C ALA A 445 6.86 12.35 14.06
N GLY A 446 6.25 11.45 14.84
CA GLY A 446 5.69 11.74 16.16
C GLY A 446 4.17 11.61 16.20
N ARG A 447 3.58 12.10 17.30
CA ARG A 447 2.15 12.15 17.56
C ARG A 447 1.46 13.09 16.59
N VAL A 448 0.40 12.62 15.92
CA VAL A 448 -0.44 13.48 15.07
C VAL A 448 -1.09 14.60 15.87
N ASP A 449 -1.04 15.81 15.34
CA ASP A 449 -1.84 16.96 15.80
C ASP A 449 -2.89 17.30 14.74
N VAL A 450 -4.17 17.09 15.06
CA VAL A 450 -5.29 17.28 14.14
C VAL A 450 -5.45 18.75 13.77
N ALA A 451 -5.35 19.67 14.72
CA ALA A 451 -5.54 21.10 14.45
C ALA A 451 -4.40 21.67 13.60
N ALA A 452 -3.15 21.29 13.87
CA ALA A 452 -2.00 21.73 13.10
C ALA A 452 -2.03 21.19 11.66
N THR A 453 -2.38 19.91 11.49
CA THR A 453 -2.39 19.24 10.18
C THR A 453 -3.54 19.70 9.30
N VAL A 454 -4.76 19.85 9.86
CA VAL A 454 -5.90 20.46 9.18
C VAL A 454 -5.60 21.92 8.84
N GLY A 455 -4.95 22.64 9.76
CA GLY A 455 -4.55 24.05 9.64
C GLY A 455 -3.55 24.35 8.53
N SER A 456 -2.67 23.39 8.23
CA SER A 456 -1.61 23.54 7.24
C SER A 456 -2.14 23.88 5.84
N ILE A 457 -1.51 24.85 5.17
CA ILE A 457 -1.82 25.28 3.80
C ILE A 457 -0.69 24.98 2.80
N GLY A 458 0.43 24.41 3.26
CA GLY A 458 1.59 24.13 2.40
C GLY A 458 1.25 23.19 1.24
N THR A 459 1.80 23.48 0.05
CA THR A 459 1.57 22.70 -1.18
C THR A 459 2.61 21.61 -1.42
N ASP A 460 3.63 21.55 -0.56
CA ASP A 460 4.76 20.63 -0.66
C ASP A 460 4.30 19.16 -0.66
N ARG A 461 5.03 18.35 -1.42
CA ARG A 461 4.73 16.94 -1.65
C ARG A 461 5.81 16.07 -1.03
N GLU A 462 5.42 14.99 -0.37
CA GLU A 462 6.34 13.93 0.03
C GLU A 462 6.18 12.74 -0.90
N TYR A 463 7.12 12.57 -1.82
CA TYR A 463 7.23 11.33 -2.59
C TYR A 463 7.82 10.26 -1.67
N GLY A 464 7.20 9.08 -1.61
CA GLY A 464 7.76 7.95 -0.89
C GLY A 464 9.21 7.73 -1.30
N ALA A 465 10.12 7.53 -0.35
CA ALA A 465 11.57 7.40 -0.61
C ALA A 465 11.94 6.08 -1.33
N GLY A 466 10.99 5.43 -2.01
CA GLY A 466 11.15 4.17 -2.71
C GLY A 466 10.38 4.16 -4.02
N ARG A 467 10.86 3.36 -4.98
CA ARG A 467 10.13 3.11 -6.23
C ARG A 467 8.83 2.35 -5.93
N VAL A 468 7.80 2.58 -6.74
CA VAL A 468 6.55 1.79 -6.74
C VAL A 468 6.83 0.29 -6.88
N SER A 469 5.86 -0.54 -6.49
CA SER A 469 5.94 -1.97 -6.64
C SER A 469 6.17 -2.37 -8.09
N ASP A 470 6.89 -3.48 -8.28
CA ASP A 470 7.26 -3.96 -9.62
C ASP A 470 5.98 -4.31 -10.40
N SER A 471 4.96 -4.81 -9.71
CA SER A 471 3.60 -5.01 -10.20
C SER A 471 3.00 -3.73 -10.77
N PHE A 472 2.96 -2.67 -9.95
CA PHE A 472 2.38 -1.39 -10.34
C PHE A 472 3.15 -0.78 -11.51
N ALA A 473 4.49 -0.82 -11.48
CA ALA A 473 5.34 -0.34 -12.57
C ALA A 473 5.04 -1.07 -13.88
N LYS A 474 4.96 -2.41 -13.88
CA LYS A 474 4.62 -3.22 -15.06
C LYS A 474 3.23 -2.89 -15.61
N ASP A 475 2.28 -2.62 -14.72
CA ASP A 475 0.91 -2.27 -15.07
C ASP A 475 0.84 -0.88 -15.71
N MET A 476 1.53 0.09 -15.12
CA MET A 476 1.57 1.47 -15.60
C MET A 476 2.40 1.64 -16.87
N ARG A 477 3.44 0.83 -17.05
CA ARG A 477 4.28 0.80 -18.26
C ARG A 477 3.44 0.81 -19.54
N ARG A 478 2.32 0.08 -19.60
CA ARG A 478 1.42 0.09 -20.78
C ARG A 478 0.75 1.41 -21.06
N PHE A 479 0.32 2.08 -19.99
CA PHE A 479 -0.35 3.37 -20.09
C PHE A 479 0.63 4.47 -20.46
N ILE A 480 1.93 4.24 -20.24
CA ILE A 480 3.01 5.20 -20.50
C ILE A 480 3.70 4.91 -21.85
N GLU A 481 4.08 3.66 -22.13
CA GLU A 481 4.82 3.23 -23.35
C GLU A 481 3.99 3.12 -24.64
N GLY A 482 2.74 3.57 -24.60
CA GLY A 482 1.92 3.79 -25.80
C GLY A 482 1.41 5.23 -25.89
N GLN A 483 1.96 6.14 -25.08
CA GLN A 483 1.69 7.56 -25.19
C GLN A 483 2.88 8.21 -25.90
N PRO A 484 2.68 8.87 -27.05
CA PRO A 484 3.65 9.88 -27.44
C PRO A 484 3.71 10.90 -26.30
N LEU A 485 4.91 11.22 -25.81
CA LEU A 485 5.14 12.42 -25.02
C LEU A 485 4.83 13.61 -25.92
N VAL A 486 3.58 14.10 -25.88
CA VAL A 486 3.20 15.29 -26.62
C VAL A 486 3.62 16.50 -25.79
N TRP A 487 4.77 17.07 -26.13
CA TRP A 487 5.18 18.39 -25.68
C TRP A 487 4.34 19.47 -26.40
N LYS A 488 3.05 19.56 -26.06
CA LYS A 488 2.14 20.72 -26.23
C LYS A 488 0.69 20.22 -26.22
N ASP A 489 0.02 20.36 -25.09
CA ASP A 489 -1.38 20.76 -25.09
C ASP A 489 -1.65 21.58 -23.82
N LEU A 490 -1.66 22.91 -24.00
CA LEU A 490 -1.89 23.88 -22.94
C LEU A 490 -3.38 24.01 -22.55
N GLY A 491 -4.28 23.29 -23.23
CA GLY A 491 -5.72 23.43 -23.00
C GLY A 491 -6.33 22.43 -22.02
N TYR A 492 -5.69 21.29 -21.74
CA TYR A 492 -6.40 20.15 -21.13
C TYR A 492 -5.87 19.64 -19.78
N ASN A 493 -4.63 19.95 -19.36
CA ASN A 493 -4.09 19.39 -18.10
C ASN A 493 -3.00 20.22 -17.37
N GLY A 494 -2.90 21.53 -17.61
CA GLY A 494 -2.01 22.40 -16.82
C GLY A 494 -0.52 22.08 -16.93
N GLY A 495 -0.02 21.92 -18.17
CA GLY A 495 1.42 21.76 -18.44
C GLY A 495 2.28 22.87 -17.83
N VAL A 496 3.55 22.57 -17.56
CA VAL A 496 4.54 23.53 -17.04
C VAL A 496 4.93 24.50 -18.16
N ASP A 497 4.77 25.80 -17.91
CA ASP A 497 5.19 26.87 -18.81
C ASP A 497 6.72 27.05 -18.75
N SER A 498 7.40 26.85 -19.88
CA SER A 498 8.85 27.01 -20.01
C SER A 498 9.28 28.44 -20.36
N HIS A 499 8.36 29.40 -20.52
CA HIS A 499 8.72 30.75 -21.02
C HIS A 499 9.24 31.71 -19.94
N ASN A 500 9.22 31.33 -18.66
CA ASN A 500 9.69 32.17 -17.55
C ASN A 500 10.76 31.52 -16.66
N VAL A 501 11.37 30.43 -17.10
CA VAL A 501 12.59 29.91 -16.44
C VAL A 501 13.79 30.62 -17.06
N THR A 502 14.34 31.60 -16.36
CA THR A 502 15.62 32.22 -16.74
C THR A 502 16.73 31.19 -16.54
N TRP A 503 17.28 30.68 -17.65
CA TRP A 503 18.34 29.66 -17.71
C TRP A 503 19.71 30.14 -17.19
N GLU A 504 19.83 31.38 -16.74
CA GLU A 504 21.08 31.99 -16.26
C GLU A 504 21.59 31.46 -14.91
N GLY A 505 20.80 30.63 -14.21
CA GLY A 505 21.17 30.08 -12.89
C GLY A 505 21.62 28.61 -12.89
N ILE A 506 21.64 27.93 -14.04
CA ILE A 506 22.01 26.51 -14.10
C ILE A 506 23.50 26.39 -14.44
N THR A 507 24.32 26.07 -13.43
CA THR A 507 25.71 25.68 -13.64
C THR A 507 25.78 24.22 -14.11
N TRP A 508 26.12 24.05 -15.38
CA TRP A 508 26.23 22.76 -16.09
C TRP A 508 27.36 21.85 -15.59
N GLU A 509 28.14 22.30 -14.61
CA GLU A 509 29.31 21.62 -14.04
C GLU A 509 28.95 20.51 -13.03
N ASN A 510 27.71 20.45 -12.56
CA ASN A 510 27.24 19.43 -11.60
C ASN A 510 26.48 18.27 -12.26
N ILE A 511 26.43 18.24 -13.59
CA ILE A 511 25.83 17.13 -14.35
C ILE A 511 26.96 16.19 -14.76
N THR A 512 26.96 14.97 -14.22
CA THR A 512 27.88 13.90 -14.62
C THR A 512 27.41 13.30 -15.94
N TRP A 513 27.99 13.80 -17.04
CA TRP A 513 27.66 13.44 -18.42
C TRP A 513 28.11 12.02 -18.84
N ASP A 514 28.98 11.39 -18.04
CA ASP A 514 29.64 10.13 -18.38
C ASP A 514 28.71 8.89 -18.38
N ASN A 515 27.47 9.04 -17.92
CA ASN A 515 26.46 7.96 -17.90
C ASN A 515 25.40 8.08 -19.02
N VAL A 516 25.58 9.01 -19.96
CA VAL A 516 24.71 9.15 -21.12
C VAL A 516 25.38 8.45 -22.31
N THR A 517 24.87 7.28 -22.69
CA THR A 517 25.28 6.60 -23.92
C THR A 517 24.56 7.22 -25.12
N TRP A 518 25.26 8.09 -25.84
CA TRP A 518 24.80 8.82 -27.03
C TRP A 518 24.47 7.92 -28.24
N GLU A 519 24.86 6.64 -28.16
CA GLU A 519 24.69 5.64 -29.21
C GLU A 519 23.27 5.06 -29.29
N ASN A 520 22.43 5.27 -28.28
CA ASN A 520 21.02 4.85 -28.28
C ASN A 520 20.06 5.97 -28.71
N ILE A 521 20.59 7.10 -29.15
CA ILE A 521 19.80 8.17 -29.75
C ILE A 521 19.67 7.85 -31.24
N SER A 522 18.45 7.56 -31.71
CA SER A 522 18.16 7.41 -33.13
C SER A 522 18.15 8.78 -33.80
N TRP A 523 19.34 9.22 -34.22
CA TRP A 523 19.57 10.48 -34.94
C TRP A 523 18.84 10.58 -36.28
N GLU A 524 18.39 9.44 -36.79
CA GLU A 524 17.67 9.24 -38.05
C GLU A 524 16.25 9.82 -38.01
N ASN A 525 15.73 10.09 -36.82
CA ASN A 525 14.40 10.65 -36.59
C ASN A 525 14.41 12.15 -36.28
N LEU A 526 15.57 12.82 -36.41
CA LEU A 526 15.67 14.28 -36.34
C LEU A 526 15.50 14.88 -37.73
N THR A 527 14.38 15.56 -37.95
CA THR A 527 14.21 16.44 -39.12
C THR A 527 14.99 17.72 -38.89
N TRP A 528 16.10 17.87 -39.62
CA TRP A 528 17.05 19.00 -39.51
C TRP A 528 16.55 20.31 -40.14
N GLU A 529 15.31 20.35 -40.64
CA GLU A 529 14.75 21.50 -41.38
C GLU A 529 14.43 22.73 -40.51
N GLY A 530 14.71 22.69 -39.21
CA GLY A 530 14.44 23.80 -38.28
C GLY A 530 15.67 24.51 -37.69
N ILE A 531 16.90 24.12 -38.05
CA ILE A 531 18.11 24.68 -37.43
C ILE A 531 18.70 25.77 -38.33
N THR A 532 18.56 27.03 -37.92
CA THR A 532 19.34 28.15 -38.48
C THR A 532 20.73 28.15 -37.84
N TRP A 533 21.73 27.75 -38.61
CA TRP A 533 23.13 27.60 -38.20
C TRP A 533 23.90 28.92 -38.03
N GLU A 534 23.22 30.07 -38.10
CA GLU A 534 23.84 31.39 -38.21
C GLU A 534 24.37 31.96 -36.88
N ASN A 535 24.15 31.29 -35.75
CA ASN A 535 24.55 31.78 -34.42
C ASN A 535 25.55 30.88 -33.67
N ILE A 536 26.26 29.99 -34.37
CA ILE A 536 27.33 29.20 -33.73
C ILE A 536 28.68 29.81 -34.12
N THR A 537 29.37 30.40 -33.12
CA THR A 537 30.78 30.79 -33.25
C THR A 537 31.67 29.55 -33.05
N TRP A 538 32.29 29.10 -34.13
CA TRP A 538 33.07 27.86 -34.21
C TRP A 538 34.54 27.97 -33.75
N GLU A 539 34.96 29.10 -33.19
CA GLU A 539 36.37 29.39 -32.89
C GLU A 539 36.94 28.68 -31.64
N GLY A 540 36.19 27.76 -31.01
CA GLY A 540 36.59 27.13 -29.75
C GLY A 540 36.89 25.63 -29.79
N ILE A 541 36.78 24.95 -30.94
CA ILE A 541 36.85 23.48 -30.97
C ILE A 541 38.16 23.00 -31.60
N THR A 542 39.09 22.53 -30.77
CA THR A 542 40.24 21.73 -31.19
C THR A 542 39.80 20.29 -31.43
N TRP A 543 39.90 19.85 -32.68
CA TRP A 543 39.70 18.44 -33.05
C TRP A 543 41.05 17.73 -32.94
N GLU A 544 41.26 16.95 -31.88
CA GLU A 544 42.38 16.02 -31.82
C GLU A 544 42.02 14.72 -32.56
N SER A 545 42.89 14.46 -33.53
CA SER A 545 43.11 13.30 -34.39
C SER A 545 42.64 11.93 -33.88
N VAL A 546 41.98 11.20 -34.78
CA VAL A 546 42.23 9.75 -34.93
C VAL A 546 42.72 9.54 -36.36
N ASP A 547 44.05 9.33 -36.47
CA ASP A 547 44.69 8.78 -37.65
C ASP A 547 44.29 7.31 -37.85
N ASP A 548 44.40 6.88 -39.10
CA ASP A 548 44.24 5.53 -39.64
C ASP A 548 42.81 5.01 -39.85
N LEU A 549 42.37 5.11 -41.11
CA LEU A 549 42.14 3.92 -41.96
C LEU A 549 41.95 4.32 -43.44
N ASN A 550 43.02 4.13 -44.22
CA ASN A 550 43.08 3.74 -45.63
C ASN A 550 41.92 4.14 -46.59
N ILE A 551 42.13 5.20 -47.37
CA ILE A 551 41.46 5.37 -48.67
C ILE A 551 42.51 5.19 -49.77
N GLY A 552 42.54 3.98 -50.32
CA GLY A 552 43.17 3.73 -51.60
C GLY A 552 42.34 4.37 -52.72
N ALA A 553 43.00 5.25 -53.48
CA ALA A 553 42.77 5.61 -54.88
C ALA A 553 41.33 5.63 -55.41
N LEU A 554 40.88 6.80 -55.89
CA LEU A 554 40.80 7.06 -57.34
C LEU A 554 40.42 8.52 -57.65
N SER A 555 41.12 9.02 -58.65
CA SER A 555 41.13 10.34 -59.28
C SER A 555 39.88 10.69 -60.09
N GLY A 556 39.62 11.99 -60.29
CA GLY A 556 38.88 12.52 -61.44
C GLY A 556 37.92 13.66 -61.09
N THR A 557 38.40 14.89 -60.98
CA THR A 557 38.24 15.98 -61.99
C THR A 557 36.80 16.43 -62.30
N SER A 558 36.52 17.66 -61.87
CA SER A 558 35.82 18.74 -62.60
C SER A 558 34.42 18.49 -63.18
N SER A 559 33.44 19.30 -62.79
CA SER A 559 33.14 20.58 -63.45
C SER A 559 31.79 21.14 -63.00
N TRP A 560 31.71 22.46 -63.04
CA TRP A 560 30.56 23.29 -62.72
C TRP A 560 29.49 23.23 -63.82
N ALA A 561 28.21 23.32 -63.45
CA ALA A 561 27.21 24.05 -64.23
C ALA A 561 26.01 24.47 -63.34
N LYS A 562 25.76 25.78 -63.32
CA LYS A 562 24.50 26.42 -62.91
C LYS A 562 23.42 26.20 -63.97
N LEU A 563 22.17 26.52 -63.58
CA LEU A 563 20.99 27.05 -64.31
C LEU A 563 19.75 26.25 -63.87
N ASP A 564 18.64 26.82 -63.40
CA ASP A 564 18.14 28.19 -63.28
C ASP A 564 17.39 28.37 -61.95
#